data_AF-A0A511ATH7-F1
#
_entry.id   AF-A0A511ATH7-F1
#
_cell.length_a   1.000
_cell.length_b   1.000
_cell.length_c   1.000
_cell.angle_alpha   90.00
_cell.angle_beta   90.00
_cell.angle_gamma   90.00
#
_symmetry.space_group_name_H-M   'P 1'
#
loop_
_entity.id
_entity.type
_entity.pdbx_description
1 polymer ?
#
loop_
_entity_poly.entity_id
_entity_poly.type
_entity_poly.pdbx_seq_one_letter_code
_entity_poly.pdbx_strand_id
1 'polypeptide(L)'
;MEKFLPGMNQRPDLLIDYNGTTVAIEFQCSPISKKTVRRRTQGYIENNIKVKWILGEKLKVDRKLSTRHYDYLSLNQHGQYNLLQLDEKEKEIMIITNIRSLYKSIDFKKVRLSFNSDRKSVEKIFSLQCDQNHTVKKLKTVETKKLYQLSFYKDERTRRFFELLYLNKISIQSLPDVVFCTVSTEWMIRTFSYQWKLLLYLWVKNIPYNEIITPNRLSRKITEWKKQTDITFHSLPELEKIDTLLPFMTFLNILTRKGYLTDLGDCRWVRTHKNITINI
;
A
#
# COMPACT_ATOMS: atom_id res chain seq x y z
N MET A 1 -11.78 30.40 -4.54
CA MET A 1 -10.94 31.55 -4.15
C MET A 1 -10.02 31.12 -3.02
N GLU A 2 -8.77 31.56 -3.01
CA GLU A 2 -7.81 31.25 -1.95
C GLU A 2 -8.32 31.79 -0.60
N LYS A 3 -8.68 30.90 0.32
CA LYS A 3 -9.20 31.27 1.65
C LYS A 3 -8.13 30.94 2.69
N PHE A 4 -7.66 31.95 3.41
CA PHE A 4 -6.81 31.70 4.57
C PHE A 4 -7.64 31.03 5.66
N LEU A 5 -7.14 29.92 6.20
CA LEU A 5 -7.77 29.13 7.24
C LEU A 5 -6.98 29.35 8.53
N PRO A 6 -7.33 30.39 9.33
CA PRO A 6 -6.51 30.86 10.44
C PRO A 6 -6.33 29.80 11.53
N GLY A 7 -7.33 28.94 11.75
CA GLY A 7 -7.27 27.86 12.75
C GLY A 7 -6.16 26.83 12.53
N MET A 8 -5.62 26.72 11.31
CA MET A 8 -4.50 25.82 11.00
C MET A 8 -3.34 26.53 10.31
N ASN A 9 -3.39 27.86 10.18
CA ASN A 9 -2.39 28.67 9.49
C ASN A 9 -2.05 28.12 8.09
N GLN A 10 -3.09 27.73 7.34
CA GLN A 10 -2.96 27.18 5.99
C GLN A 10 -3.78 27.99 4.99
N ARG A 11 -3.30 28.01 3.75
CA ARG A 11 -3.98 28.59 2.59
C ARG A 11 -3.92 27.54 1.48
N PRO A 12 -5.03 26.83 1.20
CA PRO A 12 -5.12 26.01 0.00
C PRO A 12 -5.23 26.90 -1.24
N ASP A 13 -4.77 26.39 -2.37
CA ASP A 13 -4.91 27.09 -3.66
C ASP A 13 -6.40 27.24 -4.04
N LEU A 14 -7.20 26.22 -3.71
CA LEU A 14 -8.66 26.30 -3.83
C LEU A 14 -9.35 25.59 -2.67
N LEU A 15 -10.38 26.23 -2.12
CA LEU A 15 -11.29 25.62 -1.16
C LEU A 15 -12.67 25.54 -1.79
N ILE A 16 -13.27 24.35 -1.76
CA ILE A 16 -14.58 24.07 -2.35
C ILE A 16 -15.47 23.52 -1.24
N ASP A 17 -16.61 24.17 -1.02
CA ASP A 17 -17.68 23.66 -0.17
C ASP A 17 -18.79 23.12 -1.07
N TYR A 18 -19.06 21.81 -1.00
CA TYR A 18 -20.09 21.18 -1.80
C TYR A 18 -20.83 20.10 -1.01
N ASN A 19 -22.16 20.20 -0.93
CA ASN A 19 -23.03 19.27 -0.19
C ASN A 19 -22.55 18.98 1.24
N GLY A 20 -22.14 20.03 1.98
CA GLY A 20 -21.64 19.91 3.35
C GLY A 20 -20.26 19.26 3.47
N THR A 21 -19.59 18.96 2.37
CA THR A 21 -18.21 18.48 2.35
C THR A 21 -17.28 19.60 1.89
N THR A 22 -16.31 19.95 2.73
CA THR A 22 -15.24 20.89 2.37
C THR A 22 -14.05 20.14 1.79
N VAL A 23 -13.57 20.57 0.63
CA VAL A 23 -12.41 20.01 -0.06
C VAL A 23 -11.39 21.10 -0.34
N ALA A 24 -10.18 20.93 0.18
CA ALA A 24 -8.99 21.69 -0.17
C ALA A 24 -8.31 21.07 -1.40
N ILE A 25 -8.03 21.88 -2.42
CA ILE A 25 -7.19 21.51 -3.55
C ILE A 25 -5.85 22.21 -3.38
N GLU A 26 -4.79 21.42 -3.53
CA GLU A 26 -3.40 21.86 -3.45
C GLU A 26 -2.72 21.61 -4.79
N PHE A 27 -2.13 22.63 -5.37
CA PHE A 27 -1.38 22.54 -6.61
C PHE A 27 0.12 22.69 -6.34
N GLN A 28 0.90 21.68 -6.69
CA GLN A 28 2.33 21.66 -6.39
C GLN A 28 3.18 21.47 -7.65
N CYS A 29 3.86 22.54 -8.08
CA CYS A 29 4.77 22.52 -9.25
C CYS A 29 6.24 22.24 -8.90
N SER A 30 6.65 22.49 -7.65
CA SER A 30 8.04 22.31 -7.20
C SER A 30 8.11 21.34 -6.02
N PRO A 31 9.20 20.57 -5.86
CA PRO A 31 9.34 19.69 -4.71
C PRO A 31 9.33 20.48 -3.38
N ILE A 32 8.38 20.17 -2.51
CA ILE A 32 8.42 20.54 -1.09
C ILE A 32 8.85 19.34 -0.23
N SER A 33 9.26 19.62 1.01
CA SER A 33 9.69 18.56 1.93
C SER A 33 8.51 17.63 2.25
N LYS A 34 8.80 16.33 2.48
CA LYS A 34 7.77 15.36 2.91
C LYS A 34 7.07 15.80 4.20
N LYS A 35 7.82 16.42 5.12
CA LYS A 35 7.29 16.98 6.37
C LYS A 35 6.25 18.08 6.08
N THR A 36 6.51 18.92 5.07
CA THR A 36 5.59 19.99 4.66
C THR A 36 4.29 19.43 4.09
N VAL A 37 4.37 18.48 3.15
CA VAL A 37 3.18 17.83 2.54
C VAL A 37 2.33 17.21 3.65
N ARG A 38 2.94 16.41 4.52
CA ARG A 38 2.25 15.75 5.63
C ARG A 38 1.60 16.72 6.59
N ARG A 39 2.32 17.77 7.00
CA ARG A 39 1.77 18.80 7.89
C ARG A 39 0.53 19.45 7.27
N ARG A 40 0.60 19.81 5.98
CA ARG A 40 -0.53 20.43 5.28
C ARG A 40 -1.73 19.49 5.19
N THR A 41 -1.49 18.27 4.73
CA THR A 41 -2.55 17.25 4.63
C THR A 41 -3.20 16.98 5.98
N GLN A 42 -2.39 16.80 7.03
CA GLN A 42 -2.88 16.50 8.37
C GLN A 42 -3.73 17.64 8.94
N GLY A 43 -3.33 18.90 8.73
CA GLY A 43 -4.13 20.04 9.18
C GLY A 43 -5.50 20.10 8.51
N TYR A 44 -5.62 19.73 7.23
CA TYR A 44 -6.93 19.59 6.58
C TYR A 44 -7.77 18.47 7.23
N ILE A 45 -7.19 17.27 7.38
CA ILE A 45 -7.88 16.10 7.93
C ILE A 45 -8.39 16.36 9.35
N GLU A 46 -7.56 16.97 10.21
CA GLU A 46 -7.93 17.30 11.60
C GLU A 46 -9.08 18.31 11.71
N ASN A 47 -9.31 19.09 10.65
CA ASN A 47 -10.41 20.05 10.55
C ASN A 47 -11.59 19.52 9.73
N ASN A 48 -11.68 18.20 9.51
CA ASN A 48 -12.70 17.56 8.68
C ASN A 48 -12.75 18.09 7.22
N ILE A 49 -11.62 18.57 6.70
CA ILE A 49 -11.47 19.02 5.32
C ILE A 49 -10.78 17.91 4.52
N LYS A 50 -11.40 17.47 3.43
CA LYS A 50 -10.74 16.54 2.50
C LYS A 50 -9.66 17.30 1.72
N VAL A 51 -8.56 16.65 1.36
CA VAL A 51 -7.51 17.29 0.55
C VAL A 51 -7.25 16.51 -0.73
N LYS A 52 -7.06 17.23 -1.85
CA LYS A 52 -6.60 16.67 -3.12
C LYS A 52 -5.38 17.42 -3.63
N TRP A 53 -4.28 16.69 -3.77
CA TRP A 53 -3.06 17.20 -4.38
C TRP A 53 -3.09 17.00 -5.89
N ILE A 54 -2.78 18.05 -6.63
CA ILE A 54 -2.57 18.06 -8.08
C ILE A 54 -1.10 18.39 -8.32
N LEU A 55 -0.36 17.47 -8.94
CA LEU A 55 1.06 17.67 -9.23
C LEU A 55 1.28 18.34 -10.59
N GLY A 56 2.13 19.35 -10.62
CA GLY A 56 2.64 19.96 -11.84
C GLY A 56 3.78 19.15 -12.48
N GLU A 57 4.25 19.60 -13.65
CA GLU A 57 5.16 18.89 -14.55
C GLU A 57 6.39 18.27 -13.85
N LYS A 58 7.08 19.04 -12.98
CA LYS A 58 8.32 18.58 -12.32
C LYS A 58 8.11 17.46 -11.29
N LEU A 59 6.87 17.21 -10.89
CA LEU A 59 6.49 16.19 -9.90
C LEU A 59 5.64 15.07 -10.52
N LYS A 60 5.41 15.09 -11.84
CA LYS A 60 4.60 14.08 -12.52
C LYS A 60 5.18 12.67 -12.37
N VAL A 61 4.27 11.70 -12.31
CA VAL A 61 4.61 10.28 -12.42
C VAL A 61 4.68 9.94 -13.90
N ASP A 62 5.89 9.74 -14.39
CA ASP A 62 6.08 9.17 -15.72
C ASP A 62 5.92 7.64 -15.67
N ARG A 63 7.01 6.90 -15.45
CA ARG A 63 7.02 5.42 -15.50
C ARG A 63 6.95 4.75 -14.13
N LYS A 64 7.29 5.45 -13.04
CA LYS A 64 7.44 4.85 -11.70
C LYS A 64 6.98 5.78 -10.60
N LEU A 65 6.33 5.23 -9.58
CA LEU A 65 6.05 5.92 -8.33
C LEU A 65 7.33 6.02 -7.48
N SER A 66 7.80 7.25 -7.26
CA SER A 66 8.87 7.53 -6.30
C SER A 66 8.32 7.54 -4.87
N THR A 67 9.18 7.40 -3.87
CA THR A 67 8.78 7.46 -2.45
C THR A 67 8.14 8.80 -2.06
N ARG A 68 8.37 9.88 -2.83
CA ARG A 68 7.74 11.19 -2.59
C ARG A 68 6.29 11.22 -3.07
N HIS A 69 5.97 10.51 -4.15
CA HIS A 69 4.61 10.50 -4.71
C HIS A 69 3.57 9.95 -3.72
N TYR A 70 3.99 9.04 -2.84
CA TYR A 70 3.14 8.49 -1.78
C TYR A 70 2.57 9.55 -0.83
N ASP A 71 3.35 10.59 -0.52
CA ASP A 71 2.91 11.66 0.38
C ASP A 71 1.79 12.53 -0.24
N TYR A 72 1.54 12.41 -1.56
CA TYR A 72 0.52 13.16 -2.30
C TYR A 72 -0.71 12.32 -2.68
N LEU A 73 -0.73 11.03 -2.33
CA LEU A 73 -1.88 10.16 -2.62
C LEU A 73 -3.09 10.58 -1.78
N SER A 74 -4.30 10.33 -2.29
CA SER A 74 -5.55 10.60 -1.57
C SER A 74 -6.60 9.55 -1.90
N LEU A 75 -7.59 9.36 -1.02
CA LEU A 75 -8.64 8.34 -1.21
C LEU A 75 -9.76 8.87 -2.11
N ASN A 76 -10.16 8.09 -3.12
CA ASN A 76 -11.40 8.36 -3.85
C ASN A 76 -12.63 7.96 -3.00
N GLN A 77 -13.83 8.21 -3.54
CA GLN A 77 -15.11 7.87 -2.89
C GLN A 77 -15.30 6.36 -2.62
N HIS A 78 -14.47 5.51 -3.21
CA HIS A 78 -14.49 4.05 -3.04
C HIS A 78 -13.32 3.55 -2.15
N GLY A 79 -12.61 4.44 -1.46
CA GLY A 79 -11.49 4.06 -0.60
C GLY A 79 -10.24 3.59 -1.36
N GLN A 80 -10.09 3.97 -2.63
CA GLN A 80 -8.91 3.65 -3.43
C GLN A 80 -7.99 4.86 -3.56
N TYR A 81 -6.70 4.63 -3.38
CA TYR A 81 -5.68 5.66 -3.54
C TYR A 81 -5.52 6.09 -5.00
N ASN A 82 -5.54 7.41 -5.23
CA ASN A 82 -5.24 8.03 -6.50
C ASN A 82 -4.30 9.23 -6.34
N LEU A 83 -3.69 9.65 -7.46
CA LEU A 83 -2.86 10.84 -7.56
C LEU A 83 -3.27 11.64 -8.79
N LEU A 84 -3.48 12.94 -8.62
CA LEU A 84 -3.85 13.85 -9.71
C LEU A 84 -2.61 14.58 -10.23
N GLN A 85 -2.56 14.79 -11.53
CA GLN A 85 -1.47 15.46 -12.22
C GLN A 85 -2.05 16.37 -13.29
N LEU A 86 -1.63 17.63 -13.28
CA LEU A 86 -2.08 18.60 -14.27
C LEU A 86 -1.21 18.49 -15.53
N ASP A 87 -1.83 18.28 -16.68
CA ASP A 87 -1.21 18.51 -17.97
C ASP A 87 -1.64 19.86 -18.53
N GLU A 88 -0.82 20.88 -18.29
CA GLU A 88 -1.10 22.25 -18.73
C GLU A 88 -1.10 22.39 -20.25
N LYS A 89 -0.28 21.59 -20.96
CA LYS A 89 -0.17 21.65 -22.42
C LYS A 89 -1.41 21.07 -23.09
N GLU A 90 -1.83 19.90 -22.63
CA GLU A 90 -2.98 19.18 -23.19
C GLU A 90 -4.32 19.65 -22.59
N LYS A 91 -4.29 20.50 -21.54
CA LYS A 91 -5.47 20.93 -20.77
C LYS A 91 -6.27 19.73 -20.24
N GLU A 92 -5.55 18.81 -19.61
CA GLU A 92 -6.10 17.58 -19.03
C GLU A 92 -5.63 17.36 -17.59
N ILE A 93 -6.42 16.62 -16.81
CA ILE A 93 -5.99 16.02 -15.56
C ILE A 93 -5.67 14.55 -15.83
N MET A 94 -4.44 14.15 -15.57
CA MET A 94 -4.06 12.74 -15.53
C MET A 94 -4.24 12.21 -14.11
N ILE A 95 -4.97 11.11 -13.99
CA ILE A 95 -5.27 10.44 -12.73
C ILE A 95 -4.52 9.11 -12.71
N ILE A 96 -3.57 8.98 -11.79
CA ILE A 96 -2.95 7.70 -11.45
C ILE A 96 -3.89 6.95 -10.52
N THR A 97 -4.32 5.76 -10.91
CA THR A 97 -5.22 4.91 -10.14
C THR A 97 -4.80 3.45 -10.22
N ASN A 98 -5.47 2.57 -9.48
CA ASN A 98 -5.19 1.12 -9.47
C ASN A 98 -3.71 0.81 -9.22
N ILE A 99 -3.14 1.44 -8.19
CA ILE A 99 -1.75 1.19 -7.80
C ILE A 99 -1.68 -0.22 -7.25
N ARG A 100 -0.79 -1.04 -7.82
CA ARG A 100 -0.62 -2.43 -7.44
C ARG A 100 0.83 -2.87 -7.60
N SER A 101 1.26 -3.80 -6.76
CA SER A 101 2.54 -4.48 -6.92
C SER A 101 2.45 -5.63 -7.90
N LEU A 102 3.36 -5.64 -8.88
CA LEU A 102 3.60 -6.76 -9.79
C LEU A 102 4.96 -7.41 -9.49
N TYR A 103 5.35 -8.38 -10.33
CA TYR A 103 6.56 -9.19 -10.16
C TYR A 103 7.84 -8.41 -9.85
N LYS A 104 8.14 -7.35 -10.62
CA LYS A 104 9.39 -6.56 -10.54
C LYS A 104 9.18 -5.08 -10.24
N SER A 105 7.94 -4.60 -10.24
CA SER A 105 7.64 -3.17 -10.19
C SER A 105 6.26 -2.92 -9.63
N ILE A 106 6.03 -1.68 -9.25
CA ILE A 106 4.70 -1.15 -9.02
C ILE A 106 4.12 -0.77 -10.37
N ASP A 107 2.89 -1.20 -10.62
CA ASP A 107 2.07 -0.89 -11.78
C ASP A 107 0.90 0.01 -11.36
N PHE A 108 0.40 0.78 -12.30
CA PHE A 108 -0.72 1.69 -12.09
C PHE A 108 -1.38 2.02 -13.44
N LYS A 109 -2.66 2.38 -13.40
CA LYS A 109 -3.40 2.87 -14.57
C LYS A 109 -3.32 4.40 -14.63
N LYS A 110 -3.18 4.94 -15.84
CA LYS A 110 -3.31 6.37 -16.14
C LYS A 110 -4.66 6.60 -16.81
N VAL A 111 -5.52 7.40 -16.20
CA VAL A 111 -6.79 7.84 -16.79
C VAL A 111 -6.68 9.33 -17.09
N ARG A 112 -7.07 9.75 -18.29
CA ARG A 112 -7.05 11.16 -18.70
C ARG A 112 -8.45 11.74 -18.60
N LEU A 113 -8.54 12.95 -18.07
CA LEU A 113 -9.76 13.72 -17.94
C LEU A 113 -9.54 15.09 -18.58
N SER A 114 -10.11 15.32 -19.76
CA SER A 114 -10.04 16.63 -20.43
C SER A 114 -10.86 17.68 -19.66
N PHE A 115 -10.44 18.94 -19.66
CA PHE A 115 -11.21 20.01 -19.01
C PHE A 115 -12.58 20.25 -19.65
N ASN A 116 -12.77 19.80 -20.90
CA ASN A 116 -14.06 19.87 -21.60
C ASN A 116 -14.96 18.67 -21.29
N SER A 117 -14.54 17.76 -20.41
CA SER A 117 -15.32 16.58 -20.05
C SER A 117 -16.57 16.97 -19.27
N ASP A 118 -17.70 16.34 -19.59
CA ASP A 118 -18.93 16.54 -18.87
C ASP A 118 -18.91 15.88 -17.47
N ARG A 119 -19.87 16.25 -16.63
CA ARG A 119 -20.00 15.72 -15.27
C ARG A 119 -20.11 14.19 -15.26
N LYS A 120 -20.82 13.58 -16.21
CA LYS A 120 -20.98 12.11 -16.28
C LYS A 120 -19.64 11.41 -16.53
N SER A 121 -18.81 11.97 -17.41
CA SER A 121 -17.46 11.43 -17.67
C SER A 121 -16.56 11.51 -16.44
N VAL A 122 -16.62 12.62 -15.71
CA VAL A 122 -15.91 12.78 -14.43
C VAL A 122 -16.38 11.72 -13.43
N GLU A 123 -17.69 11.62 -13.19
CA GLU A 123 -18.29 10.67 -12.25
C GLU A 123 -17.91 9.23 -12.60
N LYS A 124 -17.96 8.86 -13.88
CA LYS A 124 -17.56 7.53 -14.37
C LYS A 124 -16.10 7.21 -14.05
N ILE A 125 -15.18 8.15 -14.23
CA ILE A 125 -13.75 7.93 -13.96
C ILE A 125 -13.51 7.72 -12.46
N PHE A 126 -14.16 8.52 -11.62
CA PHE A 126 -14.05 8.39 -10.16
C PHE A 126 -14.85 7.20 -9.60
N SER A 127 -15.76 6.61 -10.39
CA SER A 127 -16.48 5.39 -10.05
C SER A 127 -15.83 4.09 -10.51
N LEU A 128 -14.67 4.15 -11.18
CA LEU A 128 -13.97 2.95 -11.65
C LEU A 128 -13.47 2.13 -10.46
N GLN A 129 -14.11 0.98 -10.22
CA GLN A 129 -13.57 -0.04 -9.35
C GLN A 129 -12.45 -0.80 -10.07
N CYS A 130 -11.51 -1.35 -9.30
CA CYS A 130 -10.48 -2.19 -9.88
C CYS A 130 -10.35 -3.50 -9.13
N ASP A 131 -10.15 -4.56 -9.90
CA ASP A 131 -9.91 -5.90 -9.40
C ASP A 131 -8.50 -5.98 -8.77
N GLN A 132 -8.48 -6.32 -7.48
CA GLN A 132 -7.26 -6.49 -6.68
C GLN A 132 -6.73 -7.93 -6.74
N ASN A 133 -7.43 -8.85 -7.43
CA ASN A 133 -7.17 -10.30 -7.38
C ASN A 133 -6.10 -10.81 -8.35
N HIS A 134 -5.02 -10.05 -8.57
CA HIS A 134 -3.87 -10.57 -9.30
C HIS A 134 -2.83 -11.17 -8.34
N THR A 135 -2.70 -12.50 -8.35
CA THR A 135 -1.62 -13.22 -7.66
C THR A 135 -0.77 -13.95 -8.68
N VAL A 136 0.51 -13.61 -8.78
CA VAL A 136 1.49 -14.31 -9.62
C VAL A 136 2.47 -15.04 -8.71
N LYS A 137 2.64 -16.36 -8.93
CA LYS A 137 3.70 -17.13 -8.26
C LYS A 137 5.02 -16.89 -8.99
N LYS A 138 6.03 -16.47 -8.24
CA LYS A 138 7.39 -16.31 -8.74
C LYS A 138 8.12 -17.65 -8.77
N LEU A 139 8.98 -17.86 -9.77
CA LEU A 139 9.80 -19.06 -9.84
C LEU A 139 10.88 -19.00 -8.75
N LYS A 140 10.84 -19.97 -7.83
CA LYS A 140 11.72 -20.01 -6.64
C LYS A 140 13.19 -19.92 -7.00
N THR A 141 13.63 -20.66 -8.02
CA THR A 141 15.04 -20.73 -8.45
C THR A 141 15.60 -19.36 -8.88
N VAL A 142 14.77 -18.53 -9.51
CA VAL A 142 15.17 -17.17 -9.93
C VAL A 142 15.28 -16.24 -8.72
N GLU A 143 14.30 -16.28 -7.82
CA GLU A 143 14.25 -15.40 -6.66
C GLU A 143 15.32 -15.77 -5.62
N THR A 144 15.64 -17.06 -5.43
CA THR A 144 16.73 -17.48 -4.55
C THR A 144 18.09 -17.04 -5.09
N LYS A 145 18.35 -17.16 -6.40
CA LYS A 145 19.58 -16.63 -7.03
C LYS A 145 19.72 -15.12 -6.82
N LYS A 146 18.62 -14.37 -6.92
CA LYS A 146 18.61 -12.93 -6.63
C LYS A 146 18.91 -12.63 -5.16
N LEU A 147 18.32 -13.39 -4.23
CA LEU A 147 18.62 -13.25 -2.79
C LEU A 147 20.08 -13.56 -2.47
N TYR A 148 20.65 -14.57 -3.12
CA TYR A 148 22.09 -14.87 -3.02
C TYR A 148 22.95 -13.71 -3.48
N GLN A 149 22.63 -13.11 -4.62
CA GLN A 149 23.35 -11.92 -5.07
C GLN A 149 23.23 -10.80 -4.03
N LEU A 150 22.02 -10.55 -3.52
CA LEU A 150 21.76 -9.54 -2.49
C LEU A 150 22.48 -9.79 -1.16
N SER A 151 22.82 -11.03 -0.80
CA SER A 151 23.52 -11.32 0.46
C SER A 151 24.99 -10.87 0.45
N PHE A 152 25.60 -10.71 -0.73
CA PHE A 152 26.95 -10.18 -0.85
C PHE A 152 27.00 -8.65 -0.75
N TYR A 153 25.88 -7.98 -1.02
CA TYR A 153 25.80 -6.53 -0.91
C TYR A 153 25.44 -6.12 0.52
N LYS A 154 26.22 -5.21 1.10
CA LYS A 154 25.91 -4.59 2.41
C LYS A 154 24.82 -3.52 2.27
N ASP A 155 23.71 -3.82 1.60
CA ASP A 155 22.56 -2.92 1.53
C ASP A 155 21.85 -2.94 2.89
N GLU A 156 21.78 -1.77 3.53
CA GLU A 156 21.11 -1.59 4.81
C GLU A 156 19.65 -2.07 4.79
N ARG A 157 18.98 -1.96 3.63
CA ARG A 157 17.58 -2.36 3.47
C ARG A 157 17.36 -3.87 3.50
N THR A 158 18.37 -4.67 3.12
CA THR A 158 18.29 -6.13 3.11
C THR A 158 18.93 -6.75 4.34
N ARG A 159 19.76 -6.00 5.07
CA ARG A 159 20.42 -6.45 6.30
C ARG A 159 19.46 -7.09 7.30
N ARG A 160 18.37 -6.41 7.65
CA ARG A 160 17.36 -6.94 8.60
C ARG A 160 16.71 -8.25 8.14
N PHE A 161 16.56 -8.43 6.83
CA PHE A 161 16.06 -9.69 6.29
C PHE A 161 17.05 -10.84 6.51
N PHE A 162 18.33 -10.61 6.27
CA PHE A 162 19.35 -11.64 6.51
C PHE A 162 19.58 -11.91 8.00
N GLU A 163 19.46 -10.90 8.86
CA GLU A 163 19.43 -11.08 10.32
C GLU A 163 18.23 -11.96 10.74
N LEU A 164 17.04 -11.71 10.18
CA LEU A 164 15.85 -12.54 10.43
C LEU A 164 16.05 -14.00 10.00
N LEU A 165 16.71 -14.23 8.86
CA LEU A 165 17.07 -15.59 8.41
C LEU A 165 18.02 -16.27 9.40
N TYR A 166 19.08 -15.57 9.81
CA TYR A 166 20.08 -16.07 10.76
C TYR A 166 19.46 -16.45 12.10
N LEU A 167 18.69 -15.55 12.71
CA LEU A 167 18.05 -15.77 14.01
C LEU A 167 17.06 -16.94 14.00
N ASN A 168 16.41 -17.20 12.86
CA ASN A 168 15.48 -18.31 12.71
C ASN A 168 16.13 -19.59 12.13
N LYS A 169 17.45 -19.59 11.93
CA LYS A 169 18.21 -20.72 11.33
C LYS A 169 17.66 -21.15 9.96
N ILE A 170 17.25 -20.19 9.13
CA ILE A 170 16.67 -20.41 7.80
C ILE A 170 17.72 -20.08 6.73
N SER A 171 18.03 -21.03 5.84
CA SER A 171 18.83 -20.77 4.64
C SER A 171 17.95 -20.23 3.51
N ILE A 172 18.56 -19.54 2.52
CA ILE A 172 17.83 -19.03 1.34
C ILE A 172 17.13 -20.17 0.57
N GLN A 173 17.71 -21.37 0.49
CA GLN A 173 17.06 -22.53 -0.14
C GLN A 173 15.84 -23.02 0.64
N SER A 174 15.93 -23.00 1.96
CA SER A 174 14.87 -23.50 2.86
C SER A 174 13.67 -22.54 2.98
N LEU A 175 13.75 -21.36 2.36
CA LEU A 175 12.66 -20.39 2.38
C LEU A 175 11.35 -21.01 1.85
N PRO A 176 10.21 -20.77 2.54
CA PRO A 176 8.90 -21.21 2.08
C PRO A 176 8.55 -20.55 0.74
N ASP A 177 8.03 -21.34 -0.21
CA ASP A 177 7.62 -20.88 -1.54
C ASP A 177 6.67 -19.67 -1.51
N VAL A 178 5.83 -19.61 -0.47
CA VAL A 178 4.84 -18.54 -0.28
C VAL A 178 5.48 -17.17 -0.09
N VAL A 179 6.69 -17.08 0.45
CA VAL A 179 7.42 -15.81 0.60
C VAL A 179 7.72 -15.17 -0.76
N PHE A 180 7.80 -15.99 -1.82
CA PHE A 180 8.01 -15.51 -3.18
C PHE A 180 6.72 -15.12 -3.90
N CYS A 181 5.52 -15.33 -3.35
CA CYS A 181 4.28 -14.86 -3.98
C CYS A 181 4.21 -13.33 -4.03
N THR A 182 3.64 -12.78 -5.12
CA THR A 182 3.32 -11.35 -5.22
C THR A 182 2.07 -11.04 -4.42
N VAL A 183 2.07 -9.91 -3.73
CA VAL A 183 0.89 -9.41 -3.01
C VAL A 183 0.52 -8.08 -3.64
N SER A 184 -0.63 -7.99 -4.30
CA SER A 184 -1.03 -6.82 -5.10
C SER A 184 -1.02 -5.51 -4.32
N THR A 185 -1.25 -5.57 -3.00
CA THR A 185 -1.35 -4.43 -2.09
C THR A 185 -0.03 -4.14 -1.34
N GLU A 186 1.05 -4.90 -1.57
CA GLU A 186 2.32 -4.70 -0.86
C GLU A 186 3.03 -3.39 -1.19
N TRP A 187 2.58 -2.66 -2.22
CA TRP A 187 3.09 -1.33 -2.58
C TRP A 187 2.96 -0.33 -1.43
N MET A 188 2.09 -0.59 -0.44
CA MET A 188 1.92 0.20 0.77
C MET A 188 3.04 -0.01 1.80
N ILE A 189 3.74 -1.15 1.73
CA ILE A 189 4.80 -1.52 2.67
C ILE A 189 6.16 -1.11 2.10
N ARG A 190 6.93 -0.34 2.87
CA ARG A 190 8.29 0.08 2.51
C ARG A 190 9.33 -0.97 2.90
N THR A 191 9.07 -1.75 3.95
CA THR A 191 9.91 -2.88 4.35
C THR A 191 10.09 -3.85 3.18
N PHE A 192 11.29 -4.43 3.06
CA PHE A 192 11.64 -5.35 2.00
C PHE A 192 10.61 -6.49 1.87
N SER A 193 10.18 -6.76 0.62
CA SER A 193 9.06 -7.66 0.32
C SER A 193 9.17 -9.03 1.00
N TYR A 194 10.33 -9.70 0.91
CA TYR A 194 10.49 -11.02 1.52
C TYR A 194 10.54 -10.95 3.05
N GLN A 195 10.97 -9.83 3.64
CA GLN A 195 11.08 -9.67 5.10
C GLN A 195 9.71 -9.66 5.76
N TRP A 196 8.80 -8.78 5.32
CA TRP A 196 7.48 -8.69 5.96
C TRP A 196 6.66 -9.97 5.74
N LYS A 197 6.80 -10.61 4.57
CA LYS A 197 6.17 -11.91 4.29
C LYS A 197 6.73 -13.02 5.18
N LEU A 198 8.04 -13.06 5.37
CA LEU A 198 8.67 -14.04 6.26
C LEU A 198 8.27 -13.80 7.71
N LEU A 199 8.22 -12.54 8.18
CA LEU A 199 7.72 -12.19 9.51
C LEU A 199 6.29 -12.70 9.73
N LEU A 200 5.39 -12.45 8.77
CA LEU A 200 4.01 -12.93 8.88
C LEU A 200 3.93 -14.45 8.85
N TYR A 201 4.68 -15.10 7.96
CA TYR A 201 4.75 -16.56 7.88
C TYR A 201 5.23 -17.19 9.21
N LEU A 202 6.31 -16.66 9.80
CA LEU A 202 6.86 -17.17 11.05
C LEU A 202 5.89 -16.94 12.22
N TRP A 203 5.24 -15.78 12.27
CA TRP A 203 4.21 -15.51 13.26
C TRP A 203 3.07 -16.52 13.15
N VAL A 204 2.51 -16.73 11.95
CA VAL A 204 1.46 -17.73 11.71
C VAL A 204 1.92 -19.13 12.10
N LYS A 205 3.15 -19.52 11.75
CA LYS A 205 3.71 -20.85 12.09
C LYS A 205 3.79 -21.11 13.60
N ASN A 206 3.92 -20.06 14.41
CA ASN A 206 4.05 -20.16 15.86
C ASN A 206 2.71 -20.05 16.61
N ILE A 207 1.60 -19.77 15.93
CA ILE A 207 0.27 -19.75 16.55
C ILE A 207 -0.19 -21.20 16.79
N PRO A 208 -0.76 -21.56 17.96
CA PRO A 208 -1.36 -22.87 18.18
C PRO A 208 -2.48 -23.19 17.18
N TYR A 209 -2.70 -24.46 16.87
CA TYR A 209 -3.68 -24.84 15.84
C TYR A 209 -5.14 -24.57 16.23
N ASN A 210 -5.44 -24.46 17.52
CA ASN A 210 -6.77 -24.13 18.03
C ASN A 210 -7.01 -22.62 18.14
N GLU A 211 -6.02 -21.78 17.83
CA GLU A 211 -6.15 -20.34 17.97
C GLU A 211 -6.52 -19.64 16.65
N ILE A 212 -7.49 -18.73 16.75
CA ILE A 212 -7.99 -17.95 15.63
C ILE A 212 -7.13 -16.69 15.43
N ILE A 213 -6.80 -16.43 14.17
CA ILE A 213 -6.24 -15.18 13.68
C ILE A 213 -7.40 -14.28 13.30
N THR A 214 -7.63 -13.23 14.09
CA THR A 214 -8.63 -12.19 13.82
C THR A 214 -7.98 -10.89 13.30
N PRO A 215 -8.73 -9.99 12.66
CA PRO A 215 -8.20 -8.69 12.22
C PRO A 215 -7.62 -7.87 13.37
N ASN A 216 -8.25 -7.92 14.55
CA ASN A 216 -7.78 -7.25 15.77
C ASN A 216 -6.44 -7.82 16.25
N ARG A 217 -6.30 -9.16 16.24
CA ARG A 217 -5.06 -9.83 16.62
C ARG A 217 -3.92 -9.49 15.65
N LEU A 218 -4.21 -9.49 14.35
CA LEU A 218 -3.27 -9.09 13.30
C LEU A 218 -2.85 -7.63 13.45
N SER A 219 -3.81 -6.73 13.67
CA SER A 219 -3.57 -5.29 13.91
C SER A 219 -2.65 -5.04 15.09
N ARG A 220 -2.85 -5.76 16.21
CA ARG A 220 -1.98 -5.69 17.38
C ARG A 220 -0.55 -6.12 17.03
N LYS A 221 -0.39 -7.22 16.29
CA LYS A 221 0.95 -7.71 15.89
C LYS A 221 1.66 -6.75 14.93
N ILE A 222 0.94 -6.19 13.95
CA ILE A 222 1.50 -5.18 13.03
C ILE A 222 1.93 -3.93 13.81
N THR A 223 1.16 -3.52 14.82
CA THR A 223 1.52 -2.38 15.68
C THR A 223 2.80 -2.65 16.47
N GLU A 224 2.99 -3.87 16.97
CA GLU A 224 4.23 -4.30 17.63
C GLU A 224 5.43 -4.23 16.67
N TRP A 225 5.30 -4.81 15.47
CA TRP A 225 6.35 -4.75 14.44
C TRP A 225 6.67 -3.33 13.97
N LYS A 226 5.67 -2.43 13.93
CA LYS A 226 5.90 -1.00 13.65
C LYS A 226 6.77 -0.36 14.73
N LYS A 227 6.49 -0.63 16.02
CA LYS A 227 7.27 -0.11 17.16
C LYS A 227 8.70 -0.64 17.16
N GLN A 228 8.89 -1.91 16.84
CA GLN A 228 10.21 -2.55 16.71
C GLN A 228 10.94 -2.16 15.42
N THR A 229 10.28 -1.40 14.53
CA THR A 229 10.77 -1.01 13.19
C THR A 229 10.98 -2.17 12.21
N ASP A 230 10.49 -3.37 12.53
CA ASP A 230 10.50 -4.52 11.65
C ASP A 230 9.67 -4.28 10.38
N ILE A 231 8.58 -3.53 10.53
CA ILE A 231 7.68 -3.14 9.44
C ILE A 231 7.55 -1.63 9.38
N THR A 232 7.86 -1.07 8.21
CA THR A 232 7.67 0.34 7.87
C THR A 232 6.77 0.44 6.65
N PHE A 233 5.81 1.36 6.71
CA PHE A 233 4.91 1.64 5.60
C PHE A 233 5.38 2.88 4.85
N HIS A 234 4.96 3.00 3.60
CA HIS A 234 4.96 4.31 2.95
C HIS A 234 4.04 5.26 3.72
N SER A 235 4.38 6.54 3.71
CA SER A 235 3.47 7.54 4.25
C SER A 235 2.36 7.74 3.24
N LEU A 236 1.16 7.37 3.64
CA LEU A 236 -0.06 7.52 2.88
C LEU A 236 -0.93 8.52 3.65
N PRO A 237 -1.28 9.67 3.06
CA PRO A 237 -2.30 10.54 3.60
C PRO A 237 -3.59 9.78 3.85
N GLU A 238 -4.33 10.12 4.91
CA GLU A 238 -5.63 9.49 5.21
C GLU A 238 -5.54 7.98 5.49
N LEU A 239 -4.34 7.43 5.76
CA LEU A 239 -4.15 6.02 6.04
C LEU A 239 -4.86 5.61 7.33
N GLU A 240 -6.01 4.98 7.18
CA GLU A 240 -6.72 4.41 8.31
C GLU A 240 -6.00 3.15 8.82
N LYS A 241 -6.28 2.78 10.07
CA LYS A 241 -5.74 1.54 10.65
C LYS A 241 -6.10 0.32 9.79
N ILE A 242 -7.30 0.32 9.19
CA ILE A 242 -7.80 -0.80 8.38
C ILE A 242 -7.01 -1.00 7.09
N ASP A 243 -6.59 0.08 6.44
CA ASP A 243 -5.74 0.06 5.24
C ASP A 243 -4.41 -0.66 5.47
N THR A 244 -3.87 -0.52 6.69
CA THR A 244 -2.59 -1.15 7.04
C THR A 244 -2.68 -2.67 7.18
N LEU A 245 -3.89 -3.23 7.30
CA LEU A 245 -4.13 -4.66 7.34
C LEU A 245 -4.15 -5.28 5.94
N LEU A 246 -4.50 -4.51 4.92
CA LEU A 246 -4.80 -5.02 3.58
C LEU A 246 -3.68 -5.90 3.01
N PRO A 247 -2.39 -5.51 3.00
CA PRO A 247 -1.32 -6.37 2.47
C PRO A 247 -1.16 -7.69 3.22
N PHE A 248 -1.38 -7.67 4.53
CA PHE A 248 -1.26 -8.84 5.38
C PHE A 248 -2.43 -9.78 5.17
N MET A 249 -3.66 -9.27 5.12
CA MET A 249 -4.85 -10.08 4.82
C MET A 249 -4.77 -10.70 3.42
N THR A 250 -4.30 -9.94 2.40
CA THR A 250 -4.04 -10.49 1.07
C THR A 250 -3.01 -11.63 1.15
N PHE A 251 -1.97 -11.51 1.97
CA PHE A 251 -0.98 -12.58 2.14
C PHE A 251 -1.53 -13.78 2.94
N LEU A 252 -2.37 -13.56 3.96
CA LEU A 252 -3.08 -14.65 4.66
C LEU A 252 -3.96 -15.43 3.69
N ASN A 253 -4.67 -14.76 2.77
CA ASN A 253 -5.44 -15.43 1.72
C ASN A 253 -4.57 -16.25 0.75
N ILE A 254 -3.32 -15.84 0.52
CA ILE A 254 -2.34 -16.64 -0.23
C ILE A 254 -1.92 -17.87 0.60
N LEU A 255 -1.69 -17.72 1.90
CA LEU A 255 -1.40 -18.84 2.80
C LEU A 255 -2.56 -19.85 2.85
N THR A 256 -3.80 -19.39 2.88
CA THR A 256 -5.01 -20.22 2.79
C THR A 256 -5.04 -21.02 1.48
N ARG A 257 -4.88 -20.35 0.34
CA ARG A 257 -4.82 -21.00 -0.98
C ARG A 257 -3.65 -21.99 -1.13
N LYS A 258 -2.65 -21.92 -0.26
CA LYS A 258 -1.48 -22.81 -0.23
C LYS A 258 -1.56 -23.86 0.88
N GLY A 259 -2.69 -23.97 1.58
CA GLY A 259 -2.95 -25.01 2.58
C GLY A 259 -2.25 -24.79 3.93
N TYR A 260 -1.83 -23.58 4.25
CA TYR A 260 -1.26 -23.25 5.56
C TYR A 260 -2.33 -22.81 6.57
N LEU A 261 -3.44 -22.26 6.07
CA LEU A 261 -4.55 -21.71 6.86
C LEU A 261 -5.88 -22.21 6.30
N THR A 262 -6.87 -22.33 7.18
CA THR A 262 -8.28 -22.53 6.86
C THR A 262 -9.01 -21.21 7.09
N ASP A 263 -9.80 -20.79 6.11
CA ASP A 263 -10.67 -19.60 6.22
C ASP A 263 -11.95 -19.97 6.98
N LEU A 264 -12.29 -19.16 7.98
CA LEU A 264 -13.49 -19.32 8.82
C LEU A 264 -14.57 -18.28 8.49
N GLY A 265 -14.37 -17.44 7.48
CA GLY A 265 -15.23 -16.30 7.18
C GLY A 265 -14.92 -15.08 8.05
N ASP A 266 -15.48 -13.92 7.68
CA ASP A 266 -15.32 -12.64 8.39
C ASP A 266 -13.86 -12.21 8.62
N CYS A 267 -12.97 -12.50 7.66
CA CYS A 267 -11.54 -12.26 7.79
C CYS A 267 -10.94 -12.95 9.04
N ARG A 268 -11.35 -14.21 9.30
CA ARG A 268 -10.81 -15.05 10.36
C ARG A 268 -10.15 -16.28 9.78
N TRP A 269 -8.99 -16.64 10.33
CA TRP A 269 -8.22 -17.80 9.88
C TRP A 269 -7.79 -18.66 11.06
N VAL A 270 -7.60 -19.95 10.81
CA VAL A 270 -6.98 -20.88 11.75
C VAL A 270 -5.92 -21.70 11.01
N ARG A 271 -4.92 -22.23 11.70
CA ARG A 271 -3.90 -23.06 11.04
C ARG A 271 -4.50 -24.38 10.57
N THR A 272 -4.19 -24.79 9.35
CA THR A 272 -4.61 -26.09 8.84
C THR A 272 -3.77 -27.20 9.46
N HIS A 273 -4.41 -28.17 10.12
CA HIS A 273 -3.77 -29.42 10.50
C HIS A 273 -3.52 -30.25 9.24
N LYS A 274 -2.28 -30.71 9.00
CA LYS A 274 -1.95 -31.58 7.86
C LYS A 274 -2.45 -33.03 8.02
N ASN A 275 -3.32 -33.33 8.99
CA ASN A 275 -3.84 -34.67 9.26
C ASN A 275 -5.35 -34.76 9.02
N ILE A 276 -5.81 -34.43 7.81
CA ILE A 276 -7.07 -35.01 7.30
C ILE A 276 -6.83 -35.41 5.85
N THR A 277 -6.21 -36.58 5.68
CA THR A 277 -6.48 -37.41 4.50
C THR A 277 -7.95 -37.81 4.65
N ILE A 278 -8.86 -37.07 4.01
CA ILE A 278 -10.20 -37.60 3.76
C ILE A 278 -9.97 -38.64 2.65
N ASN A 279 -9.76 -39.89 3.05
CA ASN A 279 -10.00 -41.01 2.15
C ASN A 279 -11.49 -40.96 1.82
N ILE A 280 -11.79 -40.52 0.60
CA ILE A 280 -13.05 -40.87 -0.09
C ILE A 280 -12.84 -42.26 -0.67
#